data_AF-A0A8H9J2Q4-F1
#
_entry.id   AF-A0A8H9J2Q4-F1
#
_cell.length_a   1.000
_cell.length_b   1.000
_cell.length_c   1.000
_cell.angle_alpha   90.00
_cell.angle_beta   90.00
_cell.angle_gamma   90.00
#
_symmetry.space_group_name_H-M   'P 1'
#
loop_
_entity.id
_entity.type
_entity.pdbx_description
1 polymer ?
#
loop_
_entity_poly.entity_id
_entity_poly.type
_entity_poly.pdbx_seq_one_letter_code
_entity_poly.pdbx_strand_id
1 'polypeptide(L)'
;MDLGDGEVVLWTGESPRSAAWKAWLRRLLGLAIMAGLLILLRYLLGQPDYLLQGAIQAAAIFLFNSLINPFMFRNQLTEGRYTVTNQRVLVENRVYWFRIRRSERLAALAPPRLLDDGSVSFGNPRKGVLAGHRPNGLVIFELTLRGIPEPERVLEIVREAHRQAR
;
A
#
# COMPACT_ATOMS: atom_id res chain seq x y z
N MET A 1 -0.17 -4.46 -18.90
CA MET A 1 -1.06 -4.49 -17.71
C MET A 1 -1.96 -5.69 -17.93
N ASP A 2 -1.92 -6.68 -17.04
CA ASP A 2 -2.76 -7.87 -17.21
C ASP A 2 -4.13 -7.59 -16.56
N LEU A 3 -5.09 -7.23 -17.43
CA LEU A 3 -6.48 -6.97 -17.09
C LEU A 3 -7.26 -8.27 -17.34
N GLY A 4 -8.18 -8.63 -16.44
CA GLY A 4 -8.99 -9.83 -16.66
C GLY A 4 -9.87 -9.69 -17.90
N ASP A 5 -10.31 -10.81 -18.46
CA ASP A 5 -11.21 -10.80 -19.63
C ASP A 5 -12.45 -9.92 -19.35
N GLY A 6 -12.69 -8.93 -20.22
CA GLY A 6 -13.81 -7.99 -20.11
C GLY A 6 -13.63 -6.82 -19.13
N GLU A 7 -12.45 -6.66 -18.52
CA GLU A 7 -12.16 -5.53 -17.63
C GLU A 7 -11.81 -4.27 -18.42
N VAL A 8 -12.52 -3.16 -18.16
CA VAL A 8 -12.36 -1.89 -18.89
C VAL A 8 -11.71 -0.85 -17.99
N VAL A 9 -10.70 -0.15 -18.52
CA VAL A 9 -10.06 0.97 -17.85
C VAL A 9 -10.97 2.19 -17.94
N LEU A 10 -11.37 2.72 -16.78
CA LEU A 10 -12.23 3.89 -16.68
C LEU A 10 -11.43 5.16 -16.43
N TRP A 11 -10.33 5.04 -15.67
CA TRP A 11 -9.48 6.18 -15.35
C TRP A 11 -8.06 5.73 -14.99
N THR A 12 -7.09 6.58 -15.31
CA THR A 12 -5.70 6.43 -14.87
C THR A 12 -5.17 7.75 -14.35
N GLY A 13 -4.35 7.69 -13.31
CA GLY A 13 -3.64 8.86 -12.83
C GLY A 13 -2.39 8.49 -12.04
N GLU A 14 -1.75 9.49 -11.47
CA GLU A 14 -0.56 9.31 -10.65
C GLU A 14 -0.74 10.00 -9.31
N SER A 15 -0.73 9.21 -8.24
CA SER A 15 -0.77 9.73 -6.88
C SER A 15 0.64 10.17 -6.48
N PRO A 16 0.84 11.44 -6.08
CA PRO A 16 2.15 11.94 -5.72
C PRO A 16 2.74 11.13 -4.57
N ARG A 17 4.07 11.02 -4.56
CA ARG A 17 4.80 10.39 -3.46
C ARG A 17 4.51 11.13 -2.15
N SER A 18 4.40 10.37 -1.07
CA SER A 18 4.20 10.96 0.25
C SER A 18 5.39 11.85 0.62
N ALA A 19 5.13 12.85 1.47
CA ALA A 19 6.17 13.67 2.06
C ALA A 19 7.29 12.77 2.64
N ALA A 20 8.54 13.12 2.36
CA ALA A 20 9.72 12.33 2.72
C ALA A 20 9.72 11.84 4.18
N TRP A 21 9.14 12.63 5.09
CA TRP A 21 8.94 12.28 6.49
C TRP A 21 8.11 11.01 6.72
N LYS A 22 6.99 10.81 6.02
CA LYS A 22 6.15 9.60 6.19
C LYS A 22 6.84 8.35 5.63
N ALA A 23 7.63 8.51 4.58
CA ALA A 23 8.49 7.43 4.07
C ALA A 23 9.60 7.09 5.08
N TRP A 24 10.19 8.11 5.72
CA TRP A 24 11.21 7.94 6.75
C TRP A 24 10.67 7.26 8.02
N LEU A 25 9.49 7.64 8.50
CA LEU A 25 8.85 7.03 9.66
C LEU A 25 8.57 5.53 9.44
N ARG A 26 8.09 5.15 8.25
CA ARG A 26 7.89 3.74 7.87
C ARG A 26 9.20 2.96 7.87
N ARG A 27 10.30 3.56 7.40
CA ARG A 27 11.63 2.96 7.45
C ARG A 27 12.11 2.76 8.89
N LEU A 28 11.94 3.76 9.76
CA LEU A 28 12.30 3.63 11.17
C LEU A 28 11.51 2.52 11.87
N LEU A 29 10.21 2.42 11.62
CA LEU A 29 9.39 1.35 12.17
C LEU A 29 9.87 -0.02 11.70
N GLY A 30 10.21 -0.15 10.41
CA GLY A 30 10.81 -1.37 9.87
C GLY A 30 12.14 -1.73 10.54
N LEU A 31 13.02 -0.75 10.74
CA LEU A 31 14.28 -0.95 11.45
C LEU A 31 14.07 -1.36 12.91
N ALA A 32 13.08 -0.78 13.59
CA ALA A 32 12.74 -1.13 14.97
C ALA A 32 12.22 -2.57 15.09
N ILE A 33 11.33 -3.01 14.19
CA ILE A 33 10.83 -4.40 14.14
C ILE A 33 12.00 -5.37 13.93
N MET A 34 12.88 -5.05 13.00
CA MET A 34 14.06 -5.86 12.70
C MET A 34 15.04 -5.91 13.89
N ALA A 35 15.28 -4.79 14.56
CA ALA A 35 16.10 -4.75 15.77
C ALA A 35 15.51 -5.64 16.87
N GLY A 36 14.18 -5.58 17.08
CA GLY A 36 13.47 -6.46 18.01
C GLY A 36 13.63 -7.95 17.67
N LEU A 37 13.49 -8.31 16.38
CA LEU A 37 13.71 -9.67 15.89
C LEU A 37 15.14 -10.16 16.12
N LEU A 38 16.14 -9.31 15.90
CA LEU A 38 17.55 -9.64 16.13
C LEU A 38 17.86 -9.83 17.63
N ILE A 39 17.26 -9.02 18.49
CA ILE A 39 17.36 -9.17 19.95
C ILE A 39 16.72 -10.49 20.39
N LEU A 40 15.54 -10.82 19.86
CA LEU A 40 14.87 -12.08 20.14
C LEU A 40 15.69 -13.29 19.66
N LEU A 41 16.27 -13.21 18.47
CA LEU A 41 17.14 -14.25 17.91
C LEU A 41 18.36 -14.49 18.80
N ARG A 42 18.98 -13.42 19.31
CA ARG A 42 20.09 -13.48 20.26
C ARG A 42 19.66 -14.12 21.59
N TYR A 43 18.47 -13.81 22.08
CA TYR A 43 17.95 -14.44 23.30
C TYR A 43 17.73 -15.96 23.12
N LEU A 44 17.29 -16.39 21.93
CA LEU A 44 17.02 -17.80 21.63
C LEU A 44 18.27 -18.63 21.30
N LEU A 45 19.27 -18.04 20.61
CA LEU A 45 20.46 -18.75 20.11
C LEU A 45 21.68 -18.61 21.03
N GLY A 46 21.60 -17.83 22.10
CA GLY A 46 22.73 -17.52 22.97
C GLY A 46 23.62 -16.38 22.44
N GLN A 47 24.84 -16.26 22.98
CA GLN A 47 25.81 -15.24 22.53
C GLN A 47 26.81 -15.84 21.53
N PRO A 48 26.55 -15.76 20.21
CA PRO A 48 27.55 -16.10 19.21
C PRO A 48 28.72 -15.10 19.25
N ASP A 49 29.87 -15.51 18.70
CA ASP A 49 31.04 -14.64 18.53
C ASP A 49 30.69 -13.31 17.88
N TYR A 50 31.37 -12.23 18.30
CA TYR A 50 31.08 -10.85 17.86
C TYR A 50 31.14 -10.67 16.33
N LEU A 51 32.06 -11.37 15.65
CA LEU A 51 32.17 -11.34 14.19
C LEU A 51 30.99 -12.02 13.50
N LEU A 52 30.59 -13.20 13.99
CA LEU A 52 29.43 -13.93 13.48
C LEU A 52 28.14 -13.14 13.73
N GLN A 53 28.03 -12.52 14.90
CA GLN A 53 26.90 -11.65 15.24
C GLN A 53 26.83 -10.44 14.31
N GLY A 54 27.95 -9.78 14.03
CA GLY A 54 28.02 -8.65 13.10
C GLY A 54 27.62 -9.04 11.67
N ALA A 55 28.09 -10.20 11.19
CA ALA A 55 27.73 -10.73 9.88
C ALA A 55 26.23 -11.05 9.76
N ILE A 56 25.65 -11.70 10.78
CA ILE A 56 24.21 -12.02 10.83
C ILE A 56 23.38 -10.74 10.84
N GLN A 57 23.77 -9.73 11.63
CA GLN A 57 23.07 -8.46 11.68
C GLN A 57 23.11 -7.73 10.33
N ALA A 58 24.29 -7.62 9.71
CA ALA A 58 24.44 -6.98 8.42
C ALA A 58 23.61 -7.69 7.33
N ALA A 59 23.64 -9.03 7.31
CA ALA A 59 22.83 -9.83 6.39
C ALA A 59 21.32 -9.64 6.63
N ALA A 60 20.87 -9.63 7.89
CA ALA A 60 19.48 -9.39 8.24
C ALA A 60 19.01 -7.99 7.82
N ILE A 61 19.84 -6.96 8.05
CA ILE A 61 19.58 -5.58 7.61
C ILE A 61 19.43 -5.51 6.09
N PHE A 62 20.36 -6.13 5.36
CA PHE A 62 20.33 -6.16 3.92
C PHE A 62 19.07 -6.88 3.40
N LEU A 63 18.82 -8.10 3.87
CA LEU A 63 17.64 -8.89 3.47
C LEU A 63 16.33 -8.17 3.80
N PHE A 64 16.23 -7.55 4.98
CA PHE A 64 15.03 -6.80 5.35
C PHE A 64 14.81 -5.61 4.41
N ASN A 65 15.83 -4.79 4.16
CA ASN A 65 15.69 -3.59 3.33
C ASN A 65 15.46 -3.91 1.86
N SER A 66 16.11 -4.97 1.35
CA SER A 66 16.00 -5.37 -0.05
C SER A 66 14.76 -6.19 -0.34
N LEU A 67 14.34 -7.10 0.54
CA LEU A 67 13.27 -8.06 0.23
C LEU A 67 11.99 -7.87 1.03
N ILE A 68 12.06 -7.45 2.29
CA ILE A 68 10.88 -7.43 3.16
C ILE A 68 10.20 -6.05 3.12
N ASN A 69 10.97 -5.00 3.31
CA ASN A 69 10.49 -3.62 3.39
C ASN A 69 9.65 -3.18 2.16
N PRO A 70 10.04 -3.51 0.91
CA PRO A 70 9.23 -3.15 -0.26
C PRO A 70 7.84 -3.79 -0.25
N PHE A 71 7.71 -5.01 0.25
CA PHE A 71 6.48 -5.79 0.18
C PHE A 71 5.62 -5.68 1.45
N MET A 72 6.22 -5.34 2.59
CA MET A 72 5.53 -5.20 3.89
C MET A 72 4.34 -4.21 3.80
N PHE A 73 4.52 -3.11 3.08
CA PHE A 73 3.52 -2.04 2.95
C PHE A 73 2.73 -2.10 1.64
N ARG A 74 2.83 -3.20 0.88
CA ARG A 74 2.13 -3.38 -0.40
C ARG A 74 0.62 -3.17 -0.27
N ASN A 75 0.01 -3.70 0.78
CA ASN A 75 -1.45 -3.58 1.02
C ASN A 75 -1.89 -2.19 1.49
N GLN A 76 -0.95 -1.28 1.77
CA GLN A 76 -1.19 0.11 2.15
C GLN A 76 -0.73 1.08 1.06
N LEU A 77 -0.42 0.56 -0.13
CA LEU A 77 0.07 1.38 -1.23
C LEU A 77 -1.04 2.33 -1.72
N THR A 78 -0.74 3.63 -1.68
CA THR A 78 -1.59 4.73 -2.15
C THR A 78 -0.83 5.71 -3.05
N GLU A 79 0.46 5.45 -3.27
CA GLU A 79 1.37 6.32 -4.02
C GLU A 79 1.78 5.64 -5.32
N GLY A 80 2.00 6.42 -6.38
CA GLY A 80 2.38 5.92 -7.69
C GLY A 80 1.22 5.92 -8.69
N ARG A 81 1.41 5.22 -9.81
CA ARG A 81 0.40 5.14 -10.87
C ARG A 81 -0.79 4.35 -10.34
N TYR A 82 -1.99 4.89 -10.49
CA TYR A 82 -3.21 4.18 -10.19
C TYR A 82 -4.09 4.04 -11.43
N THR A 83 -4.91 2.99 -11.43
CA THR A 83 -5.84 2.68 -12.50
C THR A 83 -7.13 2.22 -11.88
N VAL A 84 -8.23 2.88 -12.24
CA VAL A 84 -9.58 2.50 -11.88
C VAL A 84 -10.17 1.77 -13.07
N THR A 85 -10.67 0.57 -12.83
CA THR A 85 -11.42 -0.21 -13.80
C THR A 85 -12.87 -0.32 -13.36
N ASN A 86 -13.70 -0.93 -14.19
CA ASN A 86 -15.08 -1.29 -13.84
C ASN A 86 -15.17 -2.31 -12.68
N GLN A 87 -14.07 -2.96 -12.27
CA GLN A 87 -14.09 -4.01 -11.24
C GLN A 87 -13.20 -3.73 -10.03
N ARG A 88 -12.11 -2.99 -10.21
CA ARG A 88 -11.08 -2.82 -9.17
C ARG A 88 -10.33 -1.51 -9.29
N VAL A 89 -9.61 -1.20 -8.22
CA VAL A 89 -8.60 -0.16 -8.19
C VAL A 89 -7.23 -0.81 -8.06
N LEU A 90 -6.36 -0.44 -8.98
CA LEU A 90 -4.97 -0.87 -9.04
C LEU A 90 -4.08 0.31 -8.67
N VAL A 91 -3.09 0.07 -7.82
CA VAL A 91 -2.03 1.03 -7.52
C VAL A 91 -0.69 0.35 -7.71
N GLU A 92 0.16 0.94 -8.53
CA GLU A 92 1.48 0.44 -8.91
C GLU A 92 2.54 1.47 -8.54
N ASN A 93 3.60 0.99 -7.90
CA ASN A 93 4.75 1.82 -7.56
C ASN A 93 6.04 1.02 -7.70
N ARG A 94 7.17 1.72 -7.68
CA ARG A 94 8.49 1.14 -7.68
C ARG A 94 9.22 1.54 -6.41
N VAL A 95 9.66 0.53 -5.65
CA VAL A 95 10.49 0.69 -4.47
C VAL A 95 11.83 0.04 -4.79
N TYR A 96 12.87 0.87 -4.92
CA TYR A 96 14.16 0.45 -5.50
C TYR A 96 13.98 -0.19 -6.88
N TRP A 97 14.45 -1.43 -7.08
CA TRP A 97 14.28 -2.17 -8.33
C TRP A 97 12.98 -2.99 -8.39
N PHE A 98 12.26 -3.15 -7.28
CA PHE A 98 11.04 -3.95 -7.22
C PHE A 98 9.79 -3.17 -7.65
N ARG A 99 8.97 -3.81 -8.48
CA ARG A 99 7.61 -3.34 -8.78
C ARG A 99 6.66 -3.91 -7.74
N ILE A 100 5.93 -3.02 -7.07
CA ILE A 100 4.91 -3.39 -6.09
C ILE A 100 3.54 -2.96 -6.60
N ARG A 101 2.54 -3.81 -6.41
CA ARG A 101 1.18 -3.59 -6.91
C ARG A 101 0.14 -3.94 -5.86
N ARG A 102 -0.73 -3.00 -5.54
CA ARG A 102 -1.97 -3.21 -4.79
C ARG A 102 -3.13 -3.36 -5.76
N SER A 103 -4.04 -4.27 -5.48
CA SER A 103 -5.25 -4.52 -6.27
C SER A 103 -6.39 -4.77 -5.31
N GLU A 104 -7.39 -3.90 -5.29
CA GLU A 104 -8.58 -4.06 -4.45
C GLU A 104 -9.84 -4.02 -5.31
N ARG A 105 -10.74 -4.99 -5.13
CA ARG A 105 -12.03 -5.04 -5.83
C ARG A 105 -12.94 -3.93 -5.32
N LEU A 106 -13.63 -3.23 -6.23
CA LEU A 106 -14.57 -2.16 -5.88
C LEU A 106 -15.67 -2.66 -4.94
N ALA A 107 -16.22 -3.86 -5.20
CA ALA A 107 -17.24 -4.48 -4.34
C ALA A 107 -16.82 -4.61 -2.87
N ALA A 108 -15.52 -4.86 -2.62
CA ALA A 108 -14.96 -5.03 -1.28
C ALA A 108 -14.65 -3.70 -0.57
N LEU A 109 -14.70 -2.59 -1.31
CA LEU A 109 -14.42 -1.25 -0.78
C LEU A 109 -15.69 -0.56 -0.28
N ALA A 110 -15.52 0.31 0.70
CA ALA A 110 -16.50 1.28 1.15
C ALA A 110 -16.83 2.26 0.03
N PRO A 111 -17.99 2.94 0.06
CA PRO A 111 -18.34 3.93 -0.95
C PRO A 111 -17.28 5.03 -1.05
N PRO A 112 -16.88 5.44 -2.27
CA PRO A 112 -15.88 6.48 -2.49
C PRO A 112 -16.40 7.85 -2.06
N ARG A 113 -15.51 8.68 -1.52
CA ARG A 113 -15.80 10.05 -1.07
C ARG A 113 -14.73 11.01 -1.55
N LEU A 114 -15.15 12.23 -1.85
CA LEU A 114 -14.25 13.35 -2.12
C LEU A 114 -13.81 13.95 -0.78
N LEU A 115 -12.52 14.18 -0.64
CA LEU A 115 -11.93 14.89 0.50
C LEU A 115 -11.71 16.37 0.13
N ASP A 116 -11.56 17.22 1.16
CA ASP A 116 -11.36 18.66 0.99
C ASP A 116 -10.13 19.04 0.14
N ASP A 117 -9.16 18.13 0.02
CA ASP A 117 -7.93 18.31 -0.77
C ASP A 117 -8.08 17.86 -2.24
N GLY A 118 -9.30 17.55 -2.69
CA GLY A 118 -9.58 17.08 -4.05
C GLY A 118 -9.19 15.62 -4.30
N SER A 119 -8.90 14.85 -3.25
CA SER A 119 -8.60 13.42 -3.39
C SER A 119 -9.86 12.55 -3.25
N VAL A 120 -9.87 11.41 -3.94
CA VAL A 120 -10.95 10.42 -3.85
C VAL A 120 -10.52 9.27 -2.96
N SER A 121 -11.21 9.07 -1.84
CA SER A 121 -10.86 8.09 -0.82
C SER A 121 -11.93 7.01 -0.62
N PHE A 122 -11.48 5.78 -0.45
CA PHE A 122 -12.24 4.66 0.06
C PHE A 122 -11.86 4.48 1.53
N GLY A 123 -12.78 4.81 2.43
CA GLY A 123 -12.52 4.94 3.86
C GLY A 123 -12.36 6.40 4.31
N ASN A 124 -11.91 6.62 5.54
CA ASN A 124 -11.61 7.95 6.05
C ASN A 124 -10.39 7.91 6.99
N PRO A 125 -9.21 8.39 6.55
CA PRO A 125 -8.01 8.42 7.40
C PRO A 125 -8.16 9.27 8.66
N ARG A 126 -8.80 10.44 8.54
CA ARG A 126 -8.96 11.40 9.64
C ARG A 126 -9.88 10.85 10.73
N LYS A 127 -10.77 9.91 10.38
CA LYS A 127 -11.72 9.27 11.29
C LYS A 127 -11.38 7.81 11.60
N GLY A 128 -10.21 7.33 11.18
CA GLY A 128 -9.80 5.92 11.39
C GLY A 128 -10.70 4.89 10.70
N VAL A 129 -11.47 5.29 9.68
CA VAL A 129 -12.40 4.40 8.97
C VAL A 129 -11.65 3.64 7.89
N LEU A 130 -11.69 2.31 8.00
CA LEU A 130 -11.09 1.37 7.06
C LEU A 130 -11.75 1.46 5.67
N ALA A 131 -11.01 1.06 4.65
CA ALA A 131 -11.52 1.04 3.28
C ALA A 131 -12.44 -0.14 3.02
N GLY A 132 -12.41 -1.21 3.82
CA GLY A 132 -13.29 -2.37 3.68
C GLY A 132 -12.66 -3.67 4.15
N HIS A 133 -13.23 -4.79 3.70
CA HIS A 133 -12.74 -6.14 3.99
C HIS A 133 -12.71 -6.97 2.70
N ARG A 134 -11.64 -7.75 2.53
CA ARG A 134 -11.52 -8.72 1.45
C ARG A 134 -12.46 -9.90 1.70
N PRO A 135 -12.81 -10.69 0.66
CA PRO A 135 -13.64 -11.88 0.83
C PRO A 135 -13.11 -12.91 1.85
N ASN A 136 -11.79 -12.92 2.09
CA ASN A 136 -11.15 -13.78 3.08
C ASN A 136 -11.07 -13.16 4.49
N GLY A 137 -11.81 -12.08 4.76
CA GLY A 137 -11.87 -11.42 6.06
C GLY A 137 -10.71 -10.45 6.36
N LEU A 138 -9.69 -10.37 5.48
CA LEU A 138 -8.58 -9.45 5.70
C LEU A 138 -9.02 -7.99 5.54
N VAL A 139 -8.59 -7.15 6.48
CA VAL A 139 -8.82 -5.70 6.46
C VAL A 139 -8.17 -5.05 5.25
N ILE A 140 -8.92 -4.18 4.59
CA ILE A 140 -8.41 -3.27 3.55
C ILE A 140 -8.18 -1.91 4.21
N PHE A 141 -6.89 -1.54 4.32
CA PHE A 141 -6.50 -0.21 4.77
C PHE A 141 -6.99 0.87 3.81
N GLU A 142 -6.98 2.12 4.26
CA GLU A 142 -7.29 3.30 3.44
C GLU A 142 -6.72 3.19 2.02
N LEU A 143 -7.54 3.52 1.03
CA LEU A 143 -7.14 3.67 -0.36
C LEU A 143 -7.56 5.05 -0.84
N THR A 144 -6.59 5.91 -1.12
CA THR A 144 -6.85 7.30 -1.52
C THR A 144 -6.11 7.61 -2.81
N LEU A 145 -6.87 8.07 -3.80
CA LEU A 145 -6.41 8.50 -5.11
C LEU A 145 -6.19 10.00 -5.07
N ARG A 146 -4.96 10.43 -5.38
CA ARG A 146 -4.51 11.82 -5.27
C ARG A 146 -4.04 12.35 -6.62
N GLY A 147 -3.80 13.66 -6.70
CA GLY A 147 -3.32 14.31 -7.93
C GLY A 147 -4.35 14.25 -9.06
N ILE A 148 -5.63 14.39 -8.74
CA ILE A 148 -6.73 14.29 -9.70
C ILE A 148 -7.01 15.70 -10.26
N PRO A 149 -6.96 15.91 -11.59
CA PRO A 149 -7.23 17.21 -12.21
C PRO A 149 -8.73 17.59 -12.19
N GLU A 150 -9.62 16.61 -12.29
CA GLU A 150 -11.09 16.78 -12.25
C GLU A 150 -11.71 15.87 -11.17
N PRO A 151 -11.57 16.21 -9.86
CA PRO A 151 -11.91 15.33 -8.75
C PRO A 151 -13.36 14.85 -8.74
N GLU A 152 -14.30 15.74 -9.05
CA GLU A 152 -15.74 15.47 -9.06
C GLU A 152 -16.11 14.47 -10.15
N ARG A 153 -15.56 14.67 -11.37
CA ARG A 153 -15.77 13.76 -12.49
C ARG A 153 -15.20 12.38 -12.21
N VAL A 154 -13.99 12.30 -11.66
CA VAL A 154 -13.38 11.02 -11.30
C VAL A 154 -14.17 10.34 -10.18
N LEU A 155 -14.66 11.09 -9.20
CA LEU A 155 -15.54 10.54 -8.17
C LEU A 155 -16.80 9.94 -8.77
N GLU A 156 -17.44 10.60 -9.74
CA GLU A 156 -18.63 10.07 -10.43
C GLU A 156 -18.32 8.78 -11.19
N ILE A 157 -17.24 8.74 -11.96
CA ILE A 157 -16.78 7.53 -12.66
C ILE A 157 -16.58 6.39 -11.67
N VAL A 158 -15.89 6.66 -10.56
CA VAL A 158 -15.60 5.66 -9.52
C VAL A 158 -16.87 5.21 -8.80
N ARG A 159 -17.82 6.12 -8.54
CA ARG A 159 -19.13 5.79 -7.94
C ARG A 159 -19.95 4.90 -8.85
N GLU A 160 -20.00 5.21 -10.13
CA GLU A 160 -20.74 4.41 -11.10
C GLU A 160 -20.16 3.00 -11.21
N ALA A 161 -18.83 2.90 -11.35
CA ALA A 161 -18.13 1.62 -11.32
C ALA A 161 -18.37 0.85 -10.01
N HIS A 162 -18.38 1.54 -8.87
CA HIS A 162 -18.62 0.93 -7.56
C HIS A 162 -20.04 0.39 -7.42
N ARG A 163 -21.05 1.08 -7.98
CA ARG A 163 -22.44 0.60 -8.04
C ARG A 163 -22.57 -0.63 -8.92
N GLN A 164 -21.93 -0.64 -10.08
CA GLN A 164 -22.00 -1.76 -11.03
C GLN A 164 -21.27 -3.01 -10.54
N ALA A 165 -20.24 -2.84 -9.70
CA ALA A 165 -19.46 -3.95 -9.15
C ALA A 165 -20.11 -4.64 -7.94
N ARG A 166 -21.23 -4.11 -7.41
CA ARG A 166 -21.97 -4.66 -6.27
C ARG A 166 -23.25 -5.34 -6.73
#